data_AF-A0A0U0WB72-F1
#
_entry.id   AF-A0A0U0WB72-F1
#
_cell.length_a   1.000
_cell.length_b   1.000
_cell.length_c   1.000
_cell.angle_alpha   90.00
_cell.angle_beta   90.00
_cell.angle_gamma   90.00
#
_symmetry.space_group_name_H-M   'P 1'
#
loop_
_entity.id
_entity.type
_entity.pdbx_description
1 polymer ?
#
loop_
_entity_poly.entity_id
_entity_poly.type
_entity_poly.pdbx_seq_one_letter_code
_entity_poly.pdbx_strand_id
1 'polypeptide(L)'
;MVPEPRRAGQLVFDIVGPTRAELADGRELLFFALPDHRPAPVRDRRPLRPRAPDQSELRFDRSTGQWVIIAAQRQDRTYKPPPTNARYAPVRLD
;
A
#
# COMPACT_ATOMS: atom_id res chain seq x y z
N MET A 1 -1.57 46.66 -19.43
CA MET A 1 -1.76 45.36 -20.10
C MET A 1 -1.85 44.29 -19.02
N VAL A 2 -3.07 43.92 -18.64
CA VAL A 2 -3.33 42.91 -17.59
C VAL A 2 -3.36 41.54 -18.28
N PRO A 3 -2.60 40.53 -17.84
CA PRO A 3 -2.69 39.20 -18.42
C PRO A 3 -4.04 38.58 -18.05
N GLU A 4 -4.77 38.06 -19.03
CA GLU A 4 -6.00 37.31 -18.77
C GLU A 4 -5.72 36.07 -17.90
N PRO A 5 -6.63 35.73 -16.96
CA PRO A 5 -6.53 34.48 -16.24
C PRO A 5 -6.71 33.33 -17.23
N ARG A 6 -5.72 32.42 -17.30
CA ARG A 6 -5.87 31.17 -18.06
C ARG A 6 -7.10 30.46 -17.53
N ARG A 7 -8.09 30.18 -18.40
CA ARG A 7 -9.19 29.28 -18.06
C ARG A 7 -8.59 27.96 -17.56
N ALA A 8 -8.77 27.67 -16.29
CA ALA A 8 -8.60 26.30 -15.81
C ALA A 8 -9.65 25.48 -16.56
N GLY A 9 -9.21 24.64 -17.50
CA GLY A 9 -10.10 23.69 -18.17
C GLY A 9 -10.78 22.88 -17.08
N GLN A 10 -12.11 22.99 -16.98
CA GLN A 10 -12.89 22.21 -16.05
C GLN A 10 -12.71 20.75 -16.48
N LEU A 11 -11.97 19.98 -15.66
CA LEU A 11 -11.87 18.53 -15.82
C LEU A 11 -13.26 17.96 -15.54
N VAL A 12 -14.06 17.88 -16.60
CA VAL A 12 -15.30 17.11 -16.61
C VAL A 12 -14.86 15.66 -16.73
N PHE A 13 -14.85 14.94 -15.61
CA PHE A 13 -14.74 13.49 -15.65
C PHE A 13 -16.09 12.98 -16.13
N ASP A 14 -16.19 12.48 -17.36
CA ASP A 14 -17.19 11.47 -17.67
C ASP A 14 -16.85 10.28 -16.78
N ILE A 15 -17.49 10.17 -15.61
CA ILE A 15 -17.22 9.11 -14.64
C ILE A 15 -17.78 7.81 -15.22
N VAL A 16 -17.03 7.20 -16.14
CA VAL A 16 -17.17 5.78 -16.42
C VAL A 16 -16.82 5.04 -15.13
N GLY A 17 -17.65 4.06 -14.76
CA GLY A 17 -17.43 3.29 -13.53
C GLY A 17 -16.02 2.68 -13.47
N PRO A 18 -15.47 2.46 -12.26
CA PRO A 18 -14.12 1.93 -12.11
C PRO A 18 -14.00 0.54 -12.73
N THR A 19 -12.78 0.20 -13.18
CA THR A 19 -12.44 -1.19 -13.46
C THR A 19 -12.28 -1.94 -12.15
N ARG A 20 -12.91 -3.11 -12.02
CA ARG A 20 -12.93 -3.89 -10.78
C ARG A 20 -11.92 -5.04 -10.84
N ALA A 21 -11.31 -5.37 -9.72
CA ALA A 21 -10.56 -6.60 -9.52
C ALA A 21 -10.70 -7.10 -8.08
N GLU A 22 -10.18 -8.28 -7.78
CA GLU A 22 -10.23 -8.87 -6.44
C GLU A 22 -8.82 -9.01 -5.85
N LEU A 23 -8.71 -8.70 -4.56
CA LEU A 23 -7.57 -9.10 -3.74
C LEU A 23 -7.68 -10.58 -3.37
N ALA A 24 -6.54 -11.18 -3.00
CA ALA A 24 -6.49 -12.58 -2.60
C ALA A 24 -7.41 -12.89 -1.40
N ASP A 25 -7.73 -11.90 -0.56
CA ASP A 25 -8.63 -11.99 0.59
C ASP A 25 -10.10 -11.66 0.29
N GLY A 26 -10.47 -11.56 -0.99
CA GLY A 26 -11.85 -11.33 -1.44
C GLY A 26 -12.33 -9.89 -1.38
N ARG A 27 -11.48 -8.94 -0.97
CA ARG A 27 -11.80 -7.51 -1.04
C ARG A 27 -11.75 -7.01 -2.49
N GLU A 28 -12.60 -6.03 -2.80
CA GLU A 28 -12.65 -5.39 -4.11
C GLU A 28 -11.54 -4.33 -4.27
N LEU A 29 -10.87 -4.34 -5.42
CA LEU A 29 -10.00 -3.28 -5.92
C LEU A 29 -10.74 -2.50 -7.00
N LEU A 30 -10.74 -1.17 -6.87
CA LEU A 30 -11.34 -0.26 -7.84
C LEU A 30 -10.24 0.56 -8.50
N PHE A 31 -10.12 0.47 -9.82
CA PHE A 31 -9.18 1.25 -10.62
C PHE A 31 -9.93 2.39 -11.32
N PHE A 32 -9.53 3.61 -11.02
CA PHE A 32 -9.98 4.83 -11.69
C PHE A 32 -8.89 5.31 -12.64
N ALA A 33 -9.24 5.55 -13.90
CA ALA A 33 -8.30 5.91 -14.94
C ALA A 33 -8.71 7.21 -15.62
N LEU A 34 -7.70 7.97 -16.08
CA LEU A 34 -7.92 9.12 -16.96
C LEU A 34 -8.40 8.66 -18.35
N PRO A 35 -8.97 9.57 -19.16
CA PRO A 35 -9.28 9.27 -20.56
C PRO A 35 -8.09 8.62 -21.29
N ASP A 36 -8.40 7.70 -22.19
CA ASP A 36 -7.44 6.90 -22.98
C ASP A 36 -6.52 5.96 -22.17
N HIS A 37 -6.72 5.84 -20.86
CA HIS A 37 -6.01 4.86 -20.02
C HIS A 37 -6.93 3.71 -19.64
N ARG A 38 -6.44 2.47 -19.77
CA ARG A 38 -7.17 1.27 -19.38
C ARG A 38 -6.36 0.46 -18.37
N PRO A 39 -6.83 0.33 -17.12
CA PRO A 39 -6.23 -0.58 -16.16
C PRO A 39 -6.27 -2.02 -16.67
N ALA A 40 -5.18 -2.75 -16.49
CA ALA A 40 -5.09 -4.18 -16.77
C ALA A 40 -4.74 -4.93 -15.48
N PRO A 41 -5.71 -5.09 -14.56
CA PRO A 41 -5.46 -5.77 -13.30
C PRO A 41 -5.10 -7.24 -13.53
N VAL A 42 -4.15 -7.74 -12.73
CA VAL A 42 -3.76 -9.15 -12.70
C VAL A 42 -4.32 -9.78 -11.43
N ARG A 43 -4.69 -11.07 -11.51
CA ARG A 43 -5.14 -11.85 -10.36
C ARG A 43 -4.11 -11.77 -9.23
N ASP A 44 -4.53 -11.35 -8.03
CA ASP A 44 -3.71 -11.42 -6.84
C ASP A 44 -3.48 -12.89 -6.45
N ARG A 45 -2.23 -13.35 -6.53
CA ARG A 45 -1.82 -14.74 -6.24
C ARG A 45 -1.07 -14.86 -4.91
N ARG A 46 -1.04 -13.80 -4.09
CA ARG A 46 -0.29 -13.83 -2.84
C ARG A 46 -0.85 -14.90 -1.91
N PRO A 47 0.01 -15.74 -1.30
CA PRO A 47 -0.45 -16.63 -0.25
C PRO A 47 -0.95 -15.80 0.93
N LEU A 48 -2.19 -16.03 1.34
CA LEU A 48 -2.72 -15.41 2.54
C LEU A 48 -2.18 -16.16 3.76
N ARG A 49 -1.51 -15.43 4.65
CA ARG A 49 -1.26 -15.95 6.00
C ARG A 49 -2.58 -15.91 6.78
N PRO A 50 -2.79 -16.82 7.75
CA PRO A 50 -3.87 -16.70 8.69
C PRO A 50 -3.85 -15.30 9.31
N ARG A 51 -5.02 -14.64 9.35
CA ARG A 51 -5.13 -13.35 10.01
C ARG A 51 -4.85 -13.58 11.49
N ALA A 52 -3.76 -12.99 12.01
CA ALA A 52 -3.50 -13.02 13.44
C ALA A 52 -4.73 -12.42 14.16
N PRO A 53 -5.26 -13.08 15.19
CA PRO A 53 -6.40 -12.54 15.95
C PRO A 53 -6.01 -11.25 16.70
N ASP A 54 -4.71 -11.08 16.95
CA ASP A 54 -4.14 -10.01 17.73
C ASP A 54 -4.51 -8.63 17.16
N GLN A 55 -5.24 -7.89 17.98
CA GLN A 55 -5.58 -6.49 17.72
C GLN A 55 -4.50 -5.58 18.26
N SER A 56 -4.58 -4.29 17.91
CA SER A 56 -3.77 -3.30 18.59
C SER A 56 -4.31 -3.09 20.00
N GLU A 57 -3.41 -3.02 20.98
CA GLU A 57 -3.75 -2.81 22.38
C GLU A 57 -2.90 -1.68 22.97
N LEU A 58 -3.43 -1.05 24.02
CA LEU A 58 -2.73 -0.01 24.79
C LEU A 58 -2.37 -0.60 26.15
N ARG A 59 -1.08 -0.56 26.51
CA ARG A 59 -0.58 -1.04 27.80
C ARG A 59 0.12 0.09 28.54
N PHE A 60 -0.17 0.23 29.84
CA PHE A 60 0.53 1.18 30.69
C PHE A 60 1.80 0.53 31.26
N ASP A 61 2.95 1.13 30.96
CA ASP A 61 4.23 0.74 31.54
C ASP A 61 4.46 1.52 32.83
N ARG A 62 4.38 0.81 33.96
CA ARG A 62 4.57 1.40 35.30
C ARG A 62 6.00 1.90 35.55
N SER A 63 6.99 1.37 34.85
CA SER A 63 8.39 1.75 35.07
C SER A 63 8.71 3.11 34.44
N THR A 64 8.11 3.41 33.28
CA THR A 64 8.28 4.67 32.56
C THR A 64 7.15 5.66 32.80
N GLY A 65 6.00 5.20 33.32
CA GLY A 65 4.80 6.01 33.49
C GLY A 65 4.10 6.34 32.16
N GLN A 66 4.38 5.57 31.10
CA GLN A 66 3.91 5.86 29.74
C GLN A 66 2.89 4.84 29.25
N TRP A 67 2.01 5.29 28.37
CA TRP A 67 1.14 4.42 27.59
C TRP A 67 1.85 3.99 26.30
N VAL A 68 1.89 2.69 26.06
CA VAL A 68 2.54 2.07 24.89
C VAL A 68 1.47 1.39 24.03
N ILE A 69 1.53 1.66 22.72
CA ILE A 69 0.69 0.95 21.75
C ILE A 69 1.45 -0.29 21.26
N ILE A 70 0.85 -1.45 21.46
CA ILE A 70 1.31 -2.69 20.83
C ILE A 70 0.44 -2.92 19.61
N ALA A 71 1.02 -2.74 18.42
CA ALA A 71 0.32 -2.92 17.15
C ALA A 71 0.83 -4.18 16.45
N ALA A 72 0.36 -5.35 16.89
CA ALA A 72 0.84 -6.67 16.45
C ALA A 72 0.89 -6.84 14.93
N GLN A 73 -0.16 -6.36 14.23
CA GLN A 73 -0.26 -6.42 12.76
C GLN A 73 0.80 -5.60 12.00
N ARG A 74 1.59 -4.77 12.70
CA ARG A 74 2.66 -3.99 12.08
C ARG A 74 3.98 -4.75 11.96
N GLN A 75 4.18 -5.81 12.75
CA GLN A 75 5.47 -6.49 12.89
C GLN A 75 5.93 -7.16 11.58
N ASP A 76 5.00 -7.73 10.83
CA ASP A 76 5.29 -8.43 9.57
C ASP A 76 5.23 -7.51 8.33
N ARG A 77 5.05 -6.19 8.51
CA ARG A 77 4.97 -5.29 7.36
C ARG A 77 6.32 -5.14 6.71
N THR A 78 6.42 -5.66 5.49
CA THR A 78 7.60 -5.50 4.63
C THR A 78 7.73 -4.02 4.22
N TYR A 79 8.74 -3.32 4.73
CA TYR A 79 9.02 -1.92 4.38
C TYR A 79 9.58 -1.75 2.96
N LYS A 80 10.35 -2.75 2.49
CA LYS A 80 10.82 -2.91 1.10
C LYS A 80 10.95 -4.42 0.82
N PRO A 81 10.66 -4.90 -0.39
CA PRO A 81 11.02 -6.27 -0.74
C PRO A 81 12.51 -6.47 -0.41
N PRO A 82 12.89 -7.59 0.20
CA PRO A 82 14.29 -7.84 0.48
C PRO A 82 15.07 -7.74 -0.82
N PRO A 83 16.27 -7.11 -0.83
CA PRO A 83 17.14 -7.20 -1.98
C PRO A 83 17.39 -8.68 -2.27
N THR A 84 17.28 -9.08 -3.52
CA THR A 84 17.50 -10.46 -3.96
C THR A 84 18.84 -10.98 -3.41
N ASN A 85 18.78 -11.96 -2.49
CA ASN A 85 19.85 -12.85 -2.04
C ASN A 85 21.32 -12.37 -2.09
N ALA A 86 21.64 -11.19 -1.58
CA ALA A 86 23.03 -10.87 -1.25
C ALA A 86 23.16 -10.75 0.27
N ARG A 87 23.13 -11.89 0.98
CA ARG A 87 23.40 -11.87 2.43
C ARG A 87 24.86 -12.15 2.80
N TYR A 88 25.63 -12.91 2.02
CA TYR A 88 27.09 -13.03 2.19
C TYR A 88 27.71 -13.52 0.88
N ALA A 89 28.28 -12.63 0.07
CA ALA A 89 29.26 -13.04 -0.94
C ALA A 89 30.64 -12.65 -0.38
N PRO A 90 31.62 -13.58 -0.28
CA PRO A 90 32.95 -13.19 0.16
C PRO A 90 33.56 -12.22 -0.86
N VAL A 91 34.20 -11.16 -0.38
CA VAL A 91 35.13 -10.36 -1.18
C VAL A 91 36.25 -11.32 -1.61
N ARG A 92 36.36 -11.58 -2.91
CA ARG A 92 37.56 -12.22 -3.46
C ARG A 92 38.65 -11.16 -3.39
N LEU A 93 39.67 -11.40 -2.57
CA LEU A 93 40.93 -10.70 -2.67
C LEU A 93 41.76 -11.49 -3.68
N ASP A 94 41.75 -11.02 -4.92
CA ASP A 94 42.84 -11.21 -5.87
C ASP A 94 43.60 -9.89 -6.05
#